data_AF-A0A7V5VCR9-F1
#
_entry.id   AF-A0A7V5VCR9-F1
#
_cell.length_a   1.000
_cell.length_b   1.000
_cell.length_c   1.000
_cell.angle_alpha   90.00
_cell.angle_beta   90.00
_cell.angle_gamma   90.00
#
_symmetry.space_group_name_H-M   'P 1'
#
loop_
_entity.id
_entity.type
_entity.pdbx_description
1 polymer ?
#
loop_
_entity_poly.entity_id
_entity_poly.type
_entity_poly.pdbx_seq_one_letter_code
_entity_poly.pdbx_strand_id
1 'polypeptide(L)'
;MKLQDLIDIEALLLQDSERDPTELRQRDRAIGLAIAAEGKSREALFLDWLQRVRPQGASIGARFVAGLRWLRLALILAGLATGITAAQSTLAYDGSTPVNVVHFIAIFAGVQMLTLLFLLLGFLPAGVRRLLPLVGELRQIVRELSYLFVRWSDRFFSSRRESSSFFADLQRLRARHVLYYPVERWLVLGLTQRFGIAFNFGALVSCLYLVAFSDLAFAWNTTLQLSAQTFHRIVSWLAAPWALLVPDAVPNLALVEATRYFRIEGEYLGAVAGRAQDVSLLGGWWPFLIMTILAYGLIPRLLMLGVAHFFLNRQLHSLPLHAAEFNALYDRLTRPLLQTRATTPEAEQTTSPANTGQQEASPMPAGDCLLVFWGERSLEETALTPVLQRRFG
;
A
#
# COMPACT_ATOMS: atom_id res chain seq x y z
N MET A 1 -13.87 -10.68 -5.68
CA MET A 1 -12.71 -11.30 -6.35
C MET A 1 -11.51 -11.19 -5.42
N LYS A 2 -10.63 -12.18 -5.30
CA LYS A 2 -9.46 -12.08 -4.41
C LYS A 2 -8.31 -11.37 -5.12
N LEU A 3 -7.36 -10.83 -4.34
CA LEU A 3 -6.15 -10.18 -4.88
C LEU A 3 -5.33 -11.13 -5.77
N GLN A 4 -5.24 -12.41 -5.40
CA GLN A 4 -4.59 -13.44 -6.21
C GLN A 4 -5.26 -13.57 -7.59
N ASP A 5 -6.59 -13.66 -7.63
CA ASP A 5 -7.33 -13.87 -8.87
C ASP A 5 -7.19 -12.66 -9.80
N LEU A 6 -7.22 -11.45 -9.24
CA LEU A 6 -6.97 -10.22 -9.99
C LEU A 6 -5.61 -10.23 -10.68
N ILE A 7 -4.55 -10.55 -9.93
CA ILE A 7 -3.18 -10.57 -10.45
C ILE A 7 -3.01 -11.66 -11.51
N ASP A 8 -3.64 -12.82 -11.31
CA ASP A 8 -3.61 -13.90 -12.29
C ASP A 8 -4.32 -13.50 -13.59
N ILE A 9 -5.50 -12.86 -13.51
CA ILE A 9 -6.23 -12.39 -14.71
C ILE A 9 -5.39 -11.38 -15.48
N GLU A 10 -4.82 -10.38 -14.79
CA GLU A 10 -3.96 -9.38 -15.43
C GLU A 10 -2.71 -10.00 -16.06
N ALA A 11 -2.08 -10.95 -15.38
CA ALA A 11 -0.91 -11.64 -15.92
C ALA A 11 -1.25 -12.44 -17.18
N LEU A 12 -2.40 -13.11 -17.19
CA LEU A 12 -2.89 -13.85 -18.36
C LEU A 12 -3.28 -12.92 -19.51
N LEU A 13 -3.98 -11.81 -19.24
CA LEU A 13 -4.34 -10.81 -20.26
C LEU A 13 -3.10 -10.21 -20.91
N LEU A 14 -2.05 -9.97 -20.13
CA LEU A 14 -0.77 -9.50 -20.63
C LEU A 14 -0.08 -10.56 -21.52
N GLN A 15 -0.04 -11.82 -21.10
CA GLN A 15 0.51 -12.90 -21.92
C GLN A 15 -0.29 -13.12 -23.21
N ASP A 16 -1.61 -13.01 -23.15
CA ASP A 16 -2.48 -13.12 -24.31
C ASP A 16 -2.29 -11.96 -25.30
N SER A 17 -1.81 -10.79 -24.85
CA SER A 17 -1.55 -9.67 -25.78
C SER A 17 -0.46 -9.95 -26.82
N GLU A 18 0.40 -10.95 -26.57
CA GLU A 18 1.46 -11.40 -27.47
C GLU A 18 1.03 -12.57 -28.38
N ARG A 19 -0.18 -13.12 -28.24
CA ARG A 19 -0.67 -14.30 -28.98
C ARG A 19 -1.52 -13.93 -30.21
N ASP A 20 -1.70 -14.88 -31.13
CA ASP A 20 -2.56 -14.71 -32.31
C ASP A 20 -4.02 -14.41 -31.88
N PRO A 21 -4.61 -13.27 -32.32
CA PRO A 21 -5.99 -12.91 -32.02
C PRO A 21 -7.03 -13.96 -32.41
N THR A 22 -6.77 -14.74 -33.47
CA THR A 22 -7.71 -15.76 -33.96
C THR A 22 -7.75 -16.96 -33.02
N GLU A 23 -6.57 -17.45 -32.59
CA GLU A 23 -6.45 -18.53 -31.61
C GLU A 23 -7.09 -18.16 -30.27
N LEU A 24 -6.82 -16.94 -29.78
CA LEU A 24 -7.42 -16.44 -28.53
C LEU A 24 -8.95 -16.42 -28.61
N ARG A 25 -9.49 -15.95 -29.73
CA ARG A 25 -10.95 -15.87 -29.92
C ARG A 25 -11.57 -17.28 -29.99
N GLN A 26 -10.91 -18.24 -30.62
CA GLN A 26 -11.37 -19.63 -30.63
C GLN A 26 -11.34 -20.26 -29.24
N ARG A 27 -10.21 -20.14 -28.52
CA ARG A 27 -10.04 -20.64 -27.15
C ARG A 27 -11.08 -20.06 -26.20
N ASP A 28 -11.17 -18.73 -26.14
CA ASP A 28 -12.04 -18.03 -25.21
C ASP A 28 -13.52 -18.30 -25.55
N ARG A 29 -13.88 -18.39 -26.83
CA ARG A 29 -15.26 -18.75 -27.20
C ARG A 29 -15.62 -20.17 -26.77
N ALA A 30 -14.73 -21.14 -26.99
CA ALA A 30 -14.96 -22.52 -26.55
C ALA A 30 -15.15 -22.59 -25.02
N ILE A 31 -14.35 -21.82 -24.27
CA ILE A 31 -14.51 -21.67 -22.82
C ILE A 31 -15.86 -21.01 -22.47
N GLY A 32 -16.23 -19.93 -23.16
CA GLY A 32 -17.48 -19.19 -22.98
C GLY A 32 -18.73 -20.06 -23.15
N LEU A 33 -18.70 -20.97 -24.13
CA LEU A 33 -19.74 -21.98 -24.33
C LEU A 33 -19.76 -23.01 -23.20
N ALA A 34 -18.59 -23.52 -22.79
CA ALA A 34 -18.47 -24.51 -21.72
C ALA A 34 -18.87 -23.98 -20.33
N ILE A 35 -18.82 -22.66 -20.11
CA ILE A 35 -19.23 -22.03 -18.84
C ILE A 35 -20.67 -21.55 -18.82
N ALA A 36 -21.43 -21.71 -19.91
CA ALA A 36 -22.74 -21.09 -20.07
C ALA A 36 -22.71 -19.62 -19.66
N ALA A 37 -21.96 -18.81 -20.43
CA ALA A 37 -21.70 -17.40 -20.12
C ALA A 37 -22.98 -16.54 -19.97
N GLU A 38 -24.11 -16.99 -20.52
CA GLU A 38 -25.39 -16.30 -20.48
C GLU A 38 -25.93 -16.17 -19.04
N GLY A 39 -26.30 -14.95 -18.64
CA GLY A 39 -26.88 -14.66 -17.32
C GLY A 39 -25.90 -14.57 -16.15
N LYS A 40 -24.60 -14.88 -16.34
CA LYS A 40 -23.58 -14.75 -15.28
C LYS A 40 -23.15 -13.30 -15.07
N SER A 41 -22.85 -12.94 -13.83
CA SER A 41 -22.16 -11.69 -13.55
C SER A 41 -20.75 -11.70 -14.17
N ARG A 42 -20.25 -10.53 -14.58
CA ARG A 42 -18.90 -10.41 -15.17
C ARG A 42 -17.81 -10.98 -14.26
N GLU A 43 -17.93 -10.77 -12.95
CA GLU A 43 -16.99 -11.32 -11.97
C GLU A 43 -16.99 -12.85 -11.98
N ALA A 44 -18.16 -13.49 -11.93
CA ALA A 44 -18.26 -14.95 -11.97
C ALA A 44 -17.73 -15.50 -13.29
N LEU A 45 -18.05 -14.84 -14.42
CA LEU A 45 -17.58 -15.23 -15.74
C LEU A 45 -16.04 -15.24 -15.82
N PHE A 46 -15.38 -14.20 -15.32
CA PHE A 46 -13.92 -14.11 -15.35
C PHE A 46 -13.25 -15.08 -14.38
N LEU A 47 -13.84 -15.36 -13.22
CA LEU A 47 -13.34 -16.38 -12.30
C LEU A 47 -13.44 -17.79 -12.90
N ASP A 48 -14.54 -18.11 -13.58
CA ASP A 48 -14.73 -19.40 -14.25
C ASP A 48 -13.80 -19.58 -15.46
N TRP A 49 -13.56 -18.50 -16.22
CA TRP A 49 -12.56 -18.46 -17.28
C TRP A 49 -11.15 -18.68 -16.71
N LEU A 50 -10.81 -17.95 -15.64
CA LEU A 50 -9.50 -18.04 -14.98
C LEU A 50 -9.21 -19.47 -14.53
N GLN A 51 -10.18 -20.16 -13.94
CA GLN A 51 -10.02 -21.56 -13.51
C GLN A 51 -9.66 -22.53 -14.65
N ARG A 52 -10.08 -22.23 -15.89
CA ARG A 52 -9.80 -23.07 -17.07
C ARG A 52 -8.49 -22.74 -17.77
N VAL A 53 -8.06 -21.48 -17.69
CA VAL A 53 -6.84 -21.00 -18.38
C VAL A 53 -5.61 -21.00 -17.46
N ARG A 54 -5.81 -21.03 -16.14
CA ARG A 54 -4.71 -21.02 -15.16
C ARG A 54 -3.75 -22.19 -15.44
N PRO A 55 -2.44 -21.93 -15.62
CA PRO A 55 -1.46 -22.97 -15.93
C PRO A 55 -1.34 -23.99 -14.78
N GLN A 56 -0.95 -25.23 -15.11
CA GLN A 56 -0.66 -26.27 -14.12
C GLN A 56 0.60 -25.88 -13.34
N GLY A 57 0.43 -25.36 -12.12
CA GLY A 57 1.53 -24.88 -11.27
C GLY A 57 1.14 -23.73 -10.36
N ALA A 58 2.12 -23.16 -9.65
CA ALA A 58 1.90 -21.99 -8.80
C ALA A 58 1.75 -20.73 -9.67
N SER A 59 0.56 -20.13 -9.68
CA SER A 59 0.28 -18.92 -10.45
C SER A 59 1.06 -17.69 -9.96
N ILE A 60 1.20 -16.68 -10.81
CA ILE A 60 1.90 -15.42 -10.47
C ILE A 60 1.25 -14.73 -9.27
N GLY A 61 -0.08 -14.71 -9.22
CA GLY A 61 -0.86 -14.21 -8.08
C GLY A 61 -0.62 -15.01 -6.81
N ALA A 62 -0.48 -16.35 -6.90
CA ALA A 62 -0.15 -17.18 -5.73
C ALA A 62 1.24 -16.84 -5.18
N ARG A 63 2.24 -16.67 -6.08
CA ARG A 63 3.60 -16.24 -5.72
C ARG A 63 3.60 -14.85 -5.09
N PHE A 64 2.83 -13.91 -5.65
CA PHE A 64 2.70 -12.56 -5.10
C PHE A 64 2.08 -12.55 -3.70
N VAL A 65 0.98 -13.28 -3.48
CA VAL A 65 0.35 -13.39 -2.15
C VAL A 65 1.25 -14.10 -1.15
N ALA A 66 2.04 -15.09 -1.59
CA ALA A 66 3.08 -15.69 -0.76
C ALA A 66 4.16 -14.66 -0.36
N GLY A 67 4.66 -13.86 -1.31
CA GLY A 67 5.61 -12.79 -1.02
C GLY A 67 5.07 -11.75 -0.06
N LEU A 68 3.82 -11.32 -0.23
CA LEU A 68 3.14 -10.44 0.72
C LEU A 68 2.99 -11.05 2.11
N ARG A 69 2.88 -12.38 2.24
CA ARG A 69 2.82 -13.06 3.54
C ARG A 69 4.16 -12.97 4.26
N TRP A 70 5.26 -13.22 3.56
CA TRP A 70 6.61 -13.11 4.12
C TRP A 70 6.99 -11.67 4.43
N LEU A 71 6.61 -10.70 3.58
CA LEU A 71 6.79 -9.29 3.88
C LEU A 71 6.04 -8.89 5.15
N ARG A 72 4.77 -9.33 5.29
CA ARG A 72 4.00 -9.09 6.51
C ARG A 72 4.70 -9.67 7.74
N LEU A 73 5.19 -10.91 7.65
CA LEU A 73 5.92 -11.54 8.75
C LEU A 73 7.20 -10.77 9.09
N ALA A 74 8.01 -10.40 8.10
CA ALA A 74 9.23 -9.63 8.28
C ALA A 74 8.96 -8.27 8.93
N LEU A 75 7.91 -7.56 8.49
CA LEU A 75 7.48 -6.29 9.09
C LEU A 75 6.99 -6.45 10.53
N ILE A 76 6.29 -7.55 10.85
CA ILE A 76 5.86 -7.83 12.23
C ILE A 76 7.08 -8.09 13.11
N LEU A 77 8.02 -8.94 12.68
CA LEU A 77 9.23 -9.24 13.44
C LEU A 77 10.11 -7.99 13.63
N ALA A 78 10.30 -7.19 12.58
CA ALA A 78 11.01 -5.93 12.66
C ALA A 78 10.31 -4.93 13.57
N GLY A 79 8.98 -4.84 13.52
CA GLY A 79 8.18 -4.01 14.41
C GLY A 79 8.37 -4.42 15.86
N LEU A 80 8.19 -5.70 16.18
CA LEU A 80 8.40 -6.24 17.54
C LEU A 80 9.79 -5.90 18.06
N ALA A 81 10.84 -6.21 17.28
CA ALA A 81 12.22 -5.97 17.68
C ALA A 81 12.47 -4.47 17.94
N THR A 82 12.09 -3.60 17.02
CA THR A 82 12.26 -2.15 17.18
C THR A 82 11.45 -1.57 18.32
N GLY A 83 10.24 -2.09 18.57
CA GLY A 83 9.40 -1.72 19.71
C GLY A 83 10.00 -2.09 21.05
N ILE A 84 10.51 -3.33 21.16
CA ILE A 84 11.22 -3.82 22.36
C ILE A 84 12.45 -2.95 22.61
N THR A 85 13.31 -2.76 21.59
CA THR A 85 14.51 -1.95 21.74
C THR A 85 14.19 -0.51 22.12
N ALA A 86 13.15 0.11 21.55
CA ALA A 86 12.75 1.46 21.90
C ALA A 86 12.27 1.59 23.35
N ALA A 87 11.46 0.64 23.83
CA ALA A 87 11.00 0.62 25.23
C ALA A 87 12.17 0.39 26.19
N GLN A 88 13.04 -0.59 25.91
CA GLN A 88 14.23 -0.84 26.73
C GLN A 88 15.18 0.34 26.75
N SER A 89 15.39 1.02 25.62
CA SER A 89 16.27 2.18 25.54
C SER A 89 15.74 3.38 26.31
N THR A 90 14.42 3.59 26.31
CA THR A 90 13.79 4.72 27.00
C THR A 90 13.60 4.48 28.49
N LEU A 91 13.47 3.22 28.89
CA LEU A 91 13.32 2.77 30.27
C LEU A 91 14.61 2.17 30.84
N ALA A 92 15.75 2.40 30.18
CA ALA A 92 17.03 1.90 30.64
C ALA A 92 17.35 2.51 32.02
N TYR A 93 17.51 1.64 33.00
CA TYR A 93 17.79 2.02 34.39
C TYR A 93 18.95 1.17 34.91
N ASP A 94 20.00 1.84 35.37
CA ASP A 94 21.22 1.23 35.91
C ASP A 94 21.40 1.50 37.41
N GLY A 95 20.40 2.11 38.06
CA GLY A 95 20.46 2.53 39.46
C GLY A 95 21.12 3.89 39.70
N SER A 96 21.86 4.44 38.73
CA SER A 96 22.62 5.68 38.91
C SER A 96 21.83 6.94 38.59
N THR A 97 20.92 6.87 37.61
CA THR A 97 20.07 7.99 37.21
C THR A 97 18.63 7.54 36.97
N PRO A 98 17.64 8.34 37.37
CA PRO A 98 16.24 7.97 37.18
C PRO A 98 15.82 8.06 35.71
N VAL A 99 14.82 7.28 35.36
CA VAL A 99 14.26 7.20 34.00
C VAL A 99 13.48 8.48 33.70
N ASN A 100 13.92 9.25 32.70
CA ASN A 100 13.20 10.45 32.28
C ASN A 100 11.97 10.12 31.43
N VAL A 101 10.78 10.31 31.99
CA VAL A 101 9.49 10.04 31.33
C VAL A 101 9.24 10.92 30.10
N VAL A 102 9.90 12.08 29.99
CA VAL A 102 9.75 12.98 28.83
C VAL A 102 10.26 12.32 27.54
N HIS A 103 11.36 11.56 27.60
CA HIS A 103 11.87 10.84 26.43
C HIS A 103 10.88 9.77 25.98
N PHE A 104 10.26 9.06 26.93
CA PHE A 104 9.24 8.08 26.65
C PHE A 104 8.02 8.72 25.98
N ILE A 105 7.51 9.83 26.52
CA ILE A 105 6.37 10.58 25.94
C ILE A 105 6.72 11.07 24.53
N ALA A 106 7.92 11.63 24.33
CA ALA A 106 8.36 12.13 23.03
C ALA A 106 8.35 11.03 21.96
N ILE A 107 8.79 9.83 22.29
CA ILE A 107 8.83 8.69 21.35
C ILE A 107 7.45 8.05 21.19
N PHE A 108 6.80 7.67 22.29
CA PHE A 108 5.59 6.84 22.25
C PHE A 108 4.29 7.62 22.06
N ALA A 109 4.25 8.92 22.30
CA ALA A 109 3.17 9.79 21.84
C ALA A 109 3.61 10.67 20.67
N GLY A 110 4.68 11.45 20.85
CA GLY A 110 5.09 12.48 19.88
C GLY A 110 5.42 11.91 18.49
N VAL A 111 6.45 11.06 18.41
CA VAL A 111 6.85 10.43 17.13
C VAL A 111 5.72 9.58 16.56
N GLN A 112 4.95 8.88 17.39
CA GLN A 112 3.82 8.09 16.92
C GLN A 112 2.74 8.95 16.24
N MET A 113 2.30 10.02 16.90
CA MET A 113 1.35 10.97 16.33
C MET A 113 1.89 11.62 15.05
N LEU A 114 3.17 11.98 15.03
CA LEU A 114 3.83 12.54 13.85
C LEU A 114 3.80 11.55 12.67
N THR A 115 4.14 10.27 12.91
CA THR A 115 4.09 9.24 11.85
C THR A 115 2.68 9.00 11.34
N LEU A 116 1.68 9.02 12.22
CA LEU A 116 0.27 8.92 11.84
C LEU A 116 -0.19 10.15 11.04
N LEU A 117 0.24 11.35 11.44
CA LEU A 117 -0.04 12.57 10.68
C LEU A 117 0.54 12.49 9.28
N PHE A 118 1.81 12.12 9.13
CA PHE A 118 2.44 11.95 7.80
C PHE A 118 1.72 10.92 6.93
N LEU A 119 1.29 9.82 7.55
CA LEU A 119 0.49 8.81 6.87
C LEU A 119 -0.84 9.41 6.38
N LEU A 120 -1.58 10.10 7.24
CA LEU A 120 -2.86 10.75 6.88
C LEU A 120 -2.69 11.80 5.77
N LEU A 121 -1.60 12.57 5.79
CA LEU A 121 -1.28 13.52 4.72
C LEU A 121 -1.09 12.83 3.36
N GLY A 122 -0.55 11.61 3.35
CA GLY A 122 -0.43 10.80 2.12
C GLY A 122 -1.79 10.45 1.49
N PHE A 123 -2.85 10.39 2.29
CA PHE A 123 -4.21 10.07 1.87
C PHE A 123 -5.03 11.27 1.39
N LEU A 124 -4.52 12.51 1.54
CA LEU A 124 -5.19 13.73 1.06
C LEU A 124 -5.46 13.70 -0.46
N PRO A 125 -6.49 14.42 -0.97
CA PRO A 125 -6.72 14.55 -2.40
C PRO A 125 -5.53 15.16 -3.15
N ALA A 126 -5.37 14.82 -4.44
CA ALA A 126 -4.22 15.26 -5.23
C ALA A 126 -4.07 16.78 -5.30
N GLY A 127 -5.18 17.53 -5.31
CA GLY A 127 -5.17 18.99 -5.31
C GLY A 127 -4.53 19.58 -4.04
N VAL A 128 -4.84 19.02 -2.87
CA VAL A 128 -4.29 19.49 -1.58
C VAL A 128 -2.83 19.08 -1.43
N ARG A 129 -2.46 17.87 -1.89
CA ARG A 129 -1.08 17.36 -1.78
C ARG A 129 -0.05 18.18 -2.57
N ARG A 130 -0.46 18.85 -3.67
CA ARG A 130 0.44 19.70 -4.46
C ARG A 130 0.99 20.89 -3.69
N LEU A 131 0.32 21.28 -2.59
CA LEU A 131 0.73 22.38 -1.72
C LEU A 131 1.76 21.95 -0.66
N LEU A 132 2.02 20.66 -0.51
CA LEU A 132 2.86 20.09 0.55
C LEU A 132 4.05 19.33 -0.07
N PRO A 133 5.23 19.95 -0.23
CA PRO A 133 6.39 19.33 -0.89
C PRO A 133 6.85 18.03 -0.21
N LEU A 134 6.70 17.92 1.12
CA LEU A 134 7.07 16.73 1.89
C LEU A 134 6.32 15.44 1.47
N VAL A 135 5.13 15.55 0.87
CA VAL A 135 4.33 14.38 0.48
C VAL A 135 4.86 13.72 -0.80
N GLY A 136 5.60 14.47 -1.63
CA GLY A 136 6.26 13.94 -2.83
C GLY A 136 7.39 12.95 -2.50
N GLU A 137 8.28 13.35 -1.59
CA GLU A 137 9.42 12.54 -1.13
C GLU A 137 9.00 11.19 -0.54
N LEU A 138 7.91 11.18 0.24
CA LEU A 138 7.40 9.97 0.87
C LEU A 138 6.95 8.91 -0.15
N ARG A 139 6.44 9.34 -1.32
CA ARG A 139 6.10 8.42 -2.41
C ARG A 139 7.34 7.80 -3.05
N GLN A 140 8.42 8.57 -3.16
CA GLN A 140 9.67 8.07 -3.70
C GLN A 140 10.24 6.98 -2.79
N ILE A 141 10.24 7.19 -1.46
CA ILE A 141 10.67 6.17 -0.49
C ILE A 141 9.82 4.90 -0.63
N VAL A 142 8.49 5.02 -0.70
CA VAL A 142 7.60 3.85 -0.90
C VAL A 142 7.92 3.14 -2.23
N ARG A 143 8.23 3.88 -3.30
CA ARG A 143 8.63 3.32 -4.58
C ARG A 143 9.96 2.56 -4.46
N GLU A 144 10.97 3.12 -3.81
CA GLU A 144 12.25 2.44 -3.59
C GLU A 144 12.09 1.18 -2.73
N LEU A 145 11.31 1.26 -1.64
CA LEU A 145 11.00 0.10 -0.79
C LEU A 145 10.26 -0.98 -1.57
N SER A 146 9.35 -0.62 -2.48
CA SER A 146 8.68 -1.58 -3.34
C SER A 146 9.65 -2.27 -4.30
N TYR A 147 10.65 -1.55 -4.84
CA TYR A 147 11.69 -2.13 -5.70
C TYR A 147 12.58 -3.10 -4.91
N LEU A 148 13.02 -2.70 -3.71
CA LEU A 148 13.78 -3.56 -2.80
C LEU A 148 12.99 -4.80 -2.40
N PHE A 149 11.69 -4.66 -2.16
CA PHE A 149 10.81 -5.79 -1.85
C PHE A 149 10.75 -6.80 -3.00
N VAL A 150 10.56 -6.34 -4.24
CA VAL A 150 10.50 -7.25 -5.40
C VAL A 150 11.85 -7.97 -5.56
N ARG A 151 12.98 -7.26 -5.44
CA ARG A 151 14.33 -7.88 -5.48
C ARG A 151 14.59 -8.86 -4.34
N TRP A 152 14.16 -8.52 -3.12
CA TRP A 152 14.29 -9.41 -1.96
C TRP A 152 13.43 -10.66 -2.13
N SER A 153 12.22 -10.51 -2.68
CA SER A 153 11.33 -11.63 -2.94
C SER A 153 11.97 -12.61 -3.92
N ASP A 154 12.65 -12.14 -4.97
CA ASP A 154 13.35 -13.03 -5.89
C ASP A 154 14.41 -13.87 -5.16
N ARG A 155 15.26 -13.28 -4.31
CA ARG A 155 16.26 -14.03 -3.54
C ARG A 155 15.70 -15.10 -2.60
N PHE A 156 14.52 -14.88 -2.04
CA PHE A 156 13.91 -15.81 -1.09
C PHE A 156 13.11 -16.92 -1.79
N PHE A 157 12.57 -16.64 -2.99
CA PHE A 157 11.79 -17.60 -3.78
C PHE A 157 12.59 -18.25 -4.93
N SER A 158 13.82 -17.80 -5.21
CA SER A 158 14.69 -18.31 -6.29
C SER A 158 15.33 -19.68 -6.04
N SER A 159 14.99 -20.36 -4.93
CA SER A 159 15.43 -21.75 -4.73
C SER A 159 14.77 -22.75 -5.70
N ARG A 160 13.80 -22.32 -6.53
CA ARG A 160 13.27 -23.10 -7.65
C ARG A 160 13.64 -22.45 -8.99
N ARG A 161 14.24 -23.27 -9.87
CA ARG A 161 14.93 -23.00 -11.14
C ARG A 161 14.15 -22.23 -12.24
N GLU A 162 12.92 -21.76 -11.99
CA GLU A 162 12.02 -21.05 -12.92
C GLU A 162 11.76 -19.58 -12.49
N SER A 163 12.77 -18.86 -11.98
CA SER A 163 12.57 -17.57 -11.28
C SER A 163 12.93 -16.30 -12.06
N SER A 164 13.56 -16.35 -13.24
CA SER A 164 13.89 -15.12 -13.96
C SER A 164 12.66 -14.39 -14.55
N SER A 165 11.55 -15.10 -14.77
CA SER A 165 10.32 -14.53 -15.34
C SER A 165 9.49 -13.75 -14.34
N PHE A 166 9.46 -14.11 -13.04
CA PHE A 166 8.54 -13.49 -12.07
C PHE A 166 8.79 -12.00 -11.87
N PHE A 167 10.06 -11.60 -11.79
CA PHE A 167 10.43 -10.18 -11.70
C PHE A 167 10.00 -9.41 -12.95
N ALA A 168 10.27 -9.98 -14.13
CA ALA A 168 9.88 -9.40 -15.41
C ALA A 168 8.36 -9.28 -15.54
N ASP A 169 7.62 -10.31 -15.15
CA ASP A 169 6.15 -10.33 -15.17
C ASP A 169 5.56 -9.29 -14.21
N LEU A 170 6.10 -9.16 -13.00
CA LEU A 170 5.70 -8.12 -12.04
C LEU A 170 6.02 -6.71 -12.53
N GLN A 171 7.16 -6.50 -13.18
CA GLN A 171 7.50 -5.22 -13.76
C GLN A 171 6.56 -4.85 -14.92
N ARG A 172 6.21 -5.81 -15.78
CA ARG A 172 5.24 -5.59 -16.86
C ARG A 172 3.85 -5.26 -16.31
N LEU A 173 3.40 -5.98 -15.27
CA LEU A 173 2.15 -5.68 -14.55
C LEU A 173 2.17 -4.28 -13.92
N ARG A 174 3.30 -3.89 -13.35
CA ARG A 174 3.50 -2.57 -12.75
C ARG A 174 3.39 -1.44 -13.78
N ALA A 175 3.80 -1.65 -15.03
CA ALA A 175 3.71 -0.63 -16.08
C ALA A 175 2.24 -0.20 -16.39
N ARG A 176 1.24 -1.04 -16.07
CA ARG A 176 -0.21 -0.71 -16.22
C ARG A 176 -0.84 -0.03 -14.98
N HIS A 177 -0.02 0.59 -14.12
CA HIS A 177 -0.31 1.12 -12.77
C HIS A 177 -1.60 1.94 -12.55
N VAL A 178 -2.26 2.45 -13.59
CA VAL A 178 -3.32 3.45 -13.47
C VAL A 178 -4.63 2.87 -12.90
N LEU A 179 -4.95 1.62 -13.21
CA LEU A 179 -6.24 0.99 -12.81
C LEU A 179 -6.29 0.55 -11.35
N TYR A 180 -5.13 0.31 -10.71
CA TYR A 180 -5.06 -0.36 -9.40
C TYR A 180 -4.51 0.49 -8.26
N TYR A 181 -4.28 1.79 -8.51
CA TYR A 181 -3.81 2.73 -7.50
C TYR A 181 -4.60 2.69 -6.17
N PRO A 182 -5.94 2.56 -6.15
CA PRO A 182 -6.68 2.44 -4.89
C PRO A 182 -6.34 1.17 -4.10
N VAL A 183 -6.19 0.02 -4.78
CA VAL A 183 -5.88 -1.28 -4.15
C VAL A 183 -4.49 -1.24 -3.54
N GLU A 184 -3.50 -0.75 -4.29
CA GLU A 184 -2.12 -0.61 -3.82
C GLU A 184 -2.02 0.32 -2.60
N ARG A 185 -2.70 1.46 -2.64
CA ARG A 185 -2.72 2.43 -1.54
C ARG A 185 -3.19 1.78 -0.22
N TRP A 186 -4.29 1.01 -0.27
CA TRP A 186 -4.82 0.34 0.91
C TRP A 186 -3.97 -0.85 1.35
N LEU A 187 -3.32 -1.54 0.39
CA LEU A 187 -2.35 -2.60 0.67
C LEU A 187 -1.13 -2.06 1.44
N VAL A 188 -0.53 -0.96 0.96
CA VAL A 188 0.63 -0.31 1.61
C VAL A 188 0.26 0.20 3.00
N LEU A 189 -0.91 0.83 3.15
CA LEU A 189 -1.40 1.23 4.48
C LEU A 189 -1.52 0.04 5.42
N GLY A 190 -2.11 -1.06 4.95
CA GLY A 190 -2.21 -2.28 5.74
C GLY A 190 -0.85 -2.86 6.15
N LEU A 191 0.18 -2.75 5.32
CA LEU A 191 1.54 -3.20 5.65
C LEU A 191 2.18 -2.33 6.73
N THR A 192 2.10 -1.00 6.58
CA THR A 192 2.69 -0.05 7.56
C THR A 192 1.99 -0.14 8.91
N GLN A 193 0.68 -0.37 8.94
CA GLN A 193 -0.05 -0.49 10.21
C GLN A 193 0.29 -1.78 10.95
N ARG A 194 0.52 -2.90 10.26
CA ARG A 194 0.97 -4.15 10.90
C ARG A 194 2.32 -3.98 11.57
N PHE A 195 3.26 -3.30 10.91
CA PHE A 195 4.54 -2.92 11.54
C PHE A 195 4.30 -2.08 12.80
N GLY A 196 3.50 -1.02 12.70
CA GLY A 196 3.24 -0.13 13.82
C GLY A 196 2.50 -0.79 15.00
N ILE A 197 1.59 -1.72 14.74
CA ILE A 197 0.93 -2.54 15.77
C ILE A 197 1.95 -3.44 16.47
N ALA A 198 2.77 -4.14 15.69
CA ALA A 198 3.83 -4.99 16.21
C ALA A 198 4.85 -4.20 17.05
N PHE A 199 5.23 -2.99 16.61
CA PHE A 199 6.05 -2.05 17.38
C PHE A 199 5.42 -1.72 18.73
N ASN A 200 4.14 -1.32 18.76
CA ASN A 200 3.47 -0.98 20.01
C ASN A 200 3.29 -2.19 20.92
N PHE A 201 3.03 -3.36 20.35
CA PHE A 201 2.91 -4.60 21.12
C PHE A 201 4.25 -4.98 21.77
N GLY A 202 5.35 -4.93 21.01
CA GLY A 202 6.70 -5.18 21.53
C GLY A 202 7.07 -4.18 22.63
N ALA A 203 6.78 -2.89 22.41
CA ALA A 203 7.02 -1.85 23.40
C ALA A 203 6.17 -2.04 24.66
N LEU A 204 4.89 -2.40 24.52
CA LEU A 204 3.98 -2.64 25.64
C LEU A 204 4.44 -3.82 26.49
N VAL A 205 4.76 -4.96 25.85
CA VAL A 205 5.27 -6.16 26.54
C VAL A 205 6.58 -5.84 27.26
N SER A 206 7.50 -5.12 26.61
CA SER A 206 8.77 -4.73 27.23
C SER A 206 8.58 -3.75 28.38
N CYS A 207 7.67 -2.79 28.26
CA CYS A 207 7.35 -1.84 29.32
C CYS A 207 6.77 -2.56 30.54
N LEU A 208 5.80 -3.44 30.33
CA LEU A 208 5.22 -4.28 31.38
C LEU A 208 6.26 -5.17 32.06
N TYR A 209 7.15 -5.79 31.28
CA TYR A 209 8.24 -6.59 31.81
C TYR A 209 9.18 -5.78 32.71
N LEU A 210 9.63 -4.62 32.25
CA LEU A 210 10.54 -3.76 33.03
C LEU A 210 9.86 -3.21 34.28
N VAL A 211 8.59 -2.79 34.19
CA VAL A 211 7.84 -2.31 35.36
C VAL A 211 7.60 -3.42 36.39
N ALA A 212 7.37 -4.66 35.94
CA ALA A 212 7.08 -5.78 36.85
C ALA A 212 8.33 -6.35 37.53
N PHE A 213 9.48 -6.33 36.85
CA PHE A 213 10.70 -7.02 37.29
C PHE A 213 11.88 -6.09 37.59
N SER A 214 11.78 -4.80 37.29
CA SER A 214 12.82 -3.82 37.60
C SER A 214 12.28 -2.77 38.57
N ASP A 215 13.09 -2.40 39.56
CA ASP A 215 12.77 -1.31 40.49
C ASP A 215 13.04 0.04 39.80
N LEU A 216 12.10 0.45 38.94
CA LEU A 216 12.24 1.64 38.12
C LEU A 216 11.89 2.90 38.94
N ALA A 217 12.90 3.76 39.14
CA ALA A 217 12.68 5.11 39.62
C ALA A 217 12.45 6.06 38.43
N PHE A 218 11.25 6.64 38.34
CA PHE A 218 10.93 7.62 37.31
C PHE A 218 11.23 9.04 37.76
N ALA A 219 11.56 9.89 36.80
CA ALA A 219 11.71 11.32 36.97
C ALA A 219 11.25 12.06 35.72
N TRP A 220 11.03 13.36 35.84
CA TRP A 220 10.96 14.25 34.69
C TRP A 220 11.94 15.40 34.83
N ASN A 221 12.60 15.72 33.73
CA ASN A 221 13.37 16.93 33.58
C ASN A 221 13.39 17.37 32.12
N THR A 222 13.35 18.68 31.92
CA THR A 222 13.37 19.32 30.60
C THR A 222 14.39 20.45 30.60
N THR A 223 15.05 20.67 29.47
CA THR A 223 15.92 21.84 29.27
C THR A 223 15.12 23.15 29.22
N LEU A 224 13.85 23.06 28.83
CA LEU A 224 12.87 24.12 29.01
C LEU A 224 12.59 24.26 30.51
N GLN A 225 12.81 25.44 31.09
CA GLN A 225 12.58 25.71 32.52
C GLN A 225 11.08 25.75 32.83
N LEU A 226 10.43 24.58 32.88
CA LEU A 226 9.01 24.44 33.16
C LEU A 226 8.76 24.30 34.68
N SER A 227 7.72 24.97 35.17
CA SER A 227 7.20 24.73 36.52
C SER A 227 6.46 23.39 36.59
N ALA A 228 6.41 22.77 37.79
CA ALA A 228 5.70 21.53 38.01
C ALA A 228 4.21 21.63 37.65
N GLN A 229 3.59 22.79 37.92
CA GLN A 229 2.19 23.04 37.58
C GLN A 229 1.97 23.09 36.06
N THR A 230 2.92 23.68 35.31
CA THR A 230 2.85 23.72 33.84
C THR A 230 3.02 22.32 33.26
N PHE A 231 4.01 21.56 33.74
CA PHE A 231 4.23 20.19 33.28
C PHE A 231 3.05 19.27 33.61
N HIS A 232 2.47 19.37 34.81
CA HIS A 232 1.26 18.67 35.18
C HIS A 232 0.11 18.96 34.21
N ARG A 233 -0.13 20.23 33.83
CA ARG A 233 -1.17 20.57 32.83
C ARG A 233 -0.96 19.88 31.48
N ILE A 234 0.29 19.81 31.01
CA ILE A 234 0.63 19.13 29.75
C ILE A 234 0.32 17.64 29.84
N VAL A 235 0.75 17.00 30.93
CA VAL A 235 0.54 15.57 31.17
C VAL A 235 -0.94 15.24 31.36
N SER A 236 -1.70 16.07 32.08
CA SER A 236 -3.15 15.93 32.21
C SER A 236 -3.87 16.09 30.87
N TRP A 237 -3.42 17.02 30.02
CA TRP A 237 -3.97 17.17 28.66
C TRP A 237 -3.68 15.94 27.79
N LEU A 238 -2.46 15.39 27.89
CA LEU A 238 -2.11 14.15 27.20
C LEU A 238 -2.88 12.94 27.76
N ALA A 239 -3.28 12.96 29.03
CA ALA A 239 -4.08 11.90 29.62
C ALA A 239 -5.58 11.96 29.27
N ALA A 240 -6.03 13.04 28.60
CA ALA A 240 -7.45 13.26 28.29
C ALA A 240 -8.16 12.07 27.60
N PRO A 241 -7.53 11.29 26.68
CA PRO A 241 -8.22 10.18 26.00
C PRO A 241 -8.65 9.05 26.95
N TRP A 242 -8.04 8.92 28.12
CA TRP A 242 -8.37 7.87 29.09
C TRP A 242 -8.75 8.38 30.48
N ALA A 243 -8.66 9.69 30.74
CA ALA A 243 -8.91 10.28 32.05
C ALA A 243 -10.27 9.88 32.65
N LEU A 244 -11.30 9.68 31.80
CA LEU A 244 -12.63 9.24 32.24
C LEU A 244 -12.73 7.73 32.50
N LEU A 245 -11.95 6.92 31.79
CA LEU A 245 -12.03 5.45 31.84
C LEU A 245 -11.10 4.88 32.92
N VAL A 246 -9.94 5.50 33.10
CA VAL A 246 -8.90 5.08 34.05
C VAL A 246 -8.32 6.32 34.73
N PRO A 247 -9.05 6.93 35.70
CA PRO A 247 -8.58 8.11 36.42
C PRO A 247 -7.25 7.88 37.16
N ASP A 248 -7.03 6.66 37.65
CA ASP A 248 -5.81 6.26 38.37
C ASP A 248 -4.56 6.31 37.47
N ALA A 249 -4.73 6.30 36.14
CA ALA A 249 -3.65 6.43 35.17
C ALA A 249 -3.36 7.89 34.77
N VAL A 250 -3.93 8.87 35.48
CA VAL A 250 -3.64 10.29 35.30
C VAL A 250 -2.66 10.74 36.40
N PRO A 251 -1.43 11.17 36.04
CA PRO A 251 -0.47 11.68 37.02
C PRO A 251 -1.01 12.88 37.76
N ASN A 252 -1.08 12.79 39.08
CA ASN A 252 -1.50 13.90 39.94
C ASN A 252 -0.35 14.89 40.17
N LEU A 253 -0.67 16.09 40.67
CA LEU A 253 0.33 17.13 40.88
C LEU A 253 1.41 16.72 41.90
N ALA A 254 1.05 15.99 42.94
CA ALA A 254 2.00 15.51 43.96
C ALA A 254 3.07 14.58 43.37
N LEU A 255 2.66 13.66 42.49
CA LEU A 255 3.56 12.77 41.76
C LEU A 255 4.52 13.58 40.87
N VAL A 256 4.00 14.57 40.16
CA VAL A 256 4.81 15.46 39.31
C VAL A 256 5.81 16.27 40.14
N GLU A 257 5.41 16.82 41.28
CA GLU A 257 6.31 17.59 42.15
C GLU A 257 7.40 16.70 42.77
N ALA A 258 7.03 15.52 43.26
CA ALA A 258 7.95 14.57 43.87
C ALA A 258 8.98 14.00 42.88
N THR A 259 8.60 13.81 41.61
CA THR A 259 9.45 13.20 40.58
C THR A 259 10.27 14.21 39.76
N ARG A 260 10.32 15.48 40.19
CA ARG A 260 11.15 16.51 39.54
C ARG A 260 12.62 16.36 39.94
N TYR A 261 13.49 16.16 38.96
CA TYR A 261 14.91 15.83 39.17
C TYR A 261 15.87 16.84 38.53
N PHE A 262 16.86 17.33 39.28
CA PHE A 262 17.96 18.15 38.73
C PHE A 262 19.25 17.32 38.64
N ARG A 263 19.68 17.04 37.41
CA ARG A 263 20.87 16.21 37.14
C ARG A 263 22.18 16.79 37.70
N ILE A 264 22.28 18.12 37.83
CA ILE A 264 23.50 18.79 38.34
C ILE A 264 23.63 18.60 39.85
N GLU A 265 22.50 18.55 40.56
CA GLU A 265 22.46 18.42 42.02
C GLU A 265 22.36 16.95 42.46
N GLY A 266 21.99 16.03 41.56
CA GLY A 266 21.88 14.60 41.86
C GLY A 266 20.68 14.26 42.75
N GLU A 267 19.80 15.21 43.00
CA GLU A 267 18.71 15.12 43.97
C GLU A 267 17.34 15.39 43.35
N TYR A 268 16.33 14.76 43.95
CA TYR A 268 14.93 15.11 43.73
C TYR A 268 14.58 16.33 44.57
N LEU A 269 14.03 17.39 43.96
CA LEU A 269 13.73 18.64 44.66
C LEU A 269 12.69 18.53 45.78
N GLY A 270 11.95 17.41 45.85
CA GLY A 270 10.98 17.11 46.90
C GLY A 270 11.53 16.28 48.07
N ALA A 271 12.77 15.77 47.97
CA ALA A 271 13.39 14.91 48.97
C ALA A 271 13.98 15.71 50.13
N VAL A 272 13.13 16.40 50.88
CA VAL A 272 13.51 16.88 52.22
C VAL A 272 13.66 15.65 53.13
N ALA A 273 14.81 15.54 53.80
CA ALA A 273 15.17 14.44 54.69
C ALA A 273 14.02 14.03 55.63
N GLY A 274 13.42 12.86 55.40
CA GLY A 274 12.39 12.29 56.28
C GLY A 274 11.25 11.51 55.61
N ARG A 275 11.08 11.54 54.29
CA ARG A 275 9.99 10.83 53.60
C ARG A 275 10.41 9.49 53.00
N ALA A 276 10.61 8.49 53.84
CA ALA A 276 10.74 7.09 53.41
C ALA A 276 9.45 6.54 52.73
N GLN A 277 8.34 7.29 52.76
CA GLN A 277 7.08 7.00 52.06
C GLN A 277 7.08 7.41 50.56
N ASP A 278 8.08 8.16 50.08
CA ASP A 278 8.09 8.70 48.72
C ASP A 278 8.64 7.72 47.65
N VAL A 279 9.33 6.64 48.06
CA VAL A 279 9.94 5.67 47.11
C VAL A 279 8.87 4.96 46.27
N SER A 280 7.71 4.60 46.86
CA SER A 280 6.59 4.03 46.10
C SER A 280 5.94 5.02 45.14
N LEU A 281 6.03 6.33 45.43
CA LEU A 281 5.52 7.38 44.53
C LEU A 281 6.44 7.57 43.32
N LEU A 282 7.76 7.33 43.44
CA LEU A 282 8.71 7.43 42.32
C LEU A 282 8.39 6.43 41.19
N GLY A 283 7.75 5.30 41.51
CA GLY A 283 7.27 4.31 40.53
C GLY A 283 5.94 4.67 39.85
N GLY A 284 5.22 5.70 40.30
CA GLY A 284 3.81 5.94 39.96
C GLY A 284 3.48 6.31 38.50
N TRP A 285 4.48 6.43 37.63
CA TRP A 285 4.28 6.83 36.24
C TRP A 285 3.82 5.68 35.32
N TRP A 286 4.05 4.43 35.69
CA TRP A 286 3.83 3.29 34.80
C TRP A 286 2.41 3.17 34.21
N PRO A 287 1.30 3.45 34.93
CA PRO A 287 -0.04 3.34 34.33
C PRO A 287 -0.23 4.37 33.21
N PHE A 288 0.29 5.58 33.42
CA PHE A 288 0.28 6.65 32.42
C PHE A 288 1.10 6.27 31.17
N LEU A 289 2.28 5.66 31.35
CA LEU A 289 3.13 5.22 30.23
C LEU A 289 2.45 4.12 29.40
N ILE A 290 1.78 3.16 30.03
CA ILE A 290 1.01 2.14 29.34
C ILE A 290 -0.13 2.77 28.54
N MET A 291 -0.92 3.64 29.17
CA MET A 291 -2.03 4.31 28.49
C MET A 291 -1.56 5.19 27.33
N THR A 292 -0.36 5.77 27.43
CA THR A 292 0.28 6.50 26.34
C THR A 292 0.53 5.60 25.12
N ILE A 293 1.11 4.40 25.30
CA ILE A 293 1.31 3.43 24.21
C ILE A 293 -0.04 3.02 23.60
N LEU A 294 -1.04 2.76 24.44
CA LEU A 294 -2.36 2.30 23.97
C LEU A 294 -3.10 3.39 23.18
N ALA A 295 -3.25 4.58 23.74
CA ALA A 295 -4.07 5.66 23.19
C ALA A 295 -3.44 6.33 21.96
N TYR A 296 -2.12 6.57 21.98
CA TYR A 296 -1.44 7.29 20.90
C TYR A 296 -0.75 6.37 19.89
N GLY A 297 -0.55 5.09 20.25
CA GLY A 297 0.11 4.11 19.41
C GLY A 297 -0.81 3.00 18.94
N LEU A 298 -1.23 2.11 19.83
CA LEU A 298 -1.87 0.85 19.45
C LEU A 298 -3.28 1.03 18.86
N ILE A 299 -4.17 1.74 19.57
CA ILE A 299 -5.57 1.97 19.18
C ILE A 299 -5.67 2.64 17.80
N PRO A 300 -5.05 3.81 17.55
CA PRO A 300 -5.18 4.47 16.26
C PRO A 300 -4.67 3.60 15.09
N ARG A 301 -3.64 2.77 15.33
CA ARG A 301 -3.11 1.86 14.31
C ARG A 301 -4.02 0.67 14.04
N LEU A 302 -4.68 0.12 15.07
CA LEU A 302 -5.71 -0.90 14.91
C LEU A 302 -6.89 -0.37 14.09
N LEU A 303 -7.35 0.85 14.39
CA LEU A 303 -8.40 1.53 13.61
C LEU A 303 -7.99 1.71 12.15
N MET A 304 -6.78 2.23 11.90
CA MET A 304 -6.27 2.42 10.54
C MET A 304 -6.10 1.09 9.78
N LEU A 305 -5.70 0.01 10.47
CA LEU A 305 -5.64 -1.33 9.86
C LEU A 305 -7.04 -1.83 9.49
N GLY A 306 -8.04 -1.61 10.35
CA GLY A 306 -9.43 -1.94 10.08
C GLY A 306 -9.96 -1.18 8.85
N VAL A 307 -9.71 0.12 8.79
CA VAL A 307 -10.03 0.98 7.62
C VAL A 307 -9.35 0.45 6.36
N ALA A 308 -8.05 0.15 6.42
CA ALA A 308 -7.30 -0.37 5.29
C ALA A 308 -7.88 -1.70 4.78
N HIS A 309 -8.25 -2.61 5.69
CA HIS A 309 -8.84 -3.89 5.35
C HIS A 309 -10.22 -3.73 4.70
N PHE A 310 -11.08 -2.90 5.30
CA PHE A 310 -12.43 -2.63 4.79
C PHE A 310 -12.39 -2.06 3.37
N PHE A 311 -11.60 -1.02 3.15
CA PHE A 311 -11.52 -0.38 1.83
C PHE A 311 -10.77 -1.23 0.80
N LEU A 312 -9.77 -2.03 1.20
CA LEU A 312 -9.12 -2.98 0.30
C LEU A 312 -10.13 -4.00 -0.23
N ASN A 313 -10.91 -4.62 0.65
CA ASN A 313 -11.92 -5.60 0.25
C ASN A 313 -12.99 -4.94 -0.62
N ARG A 314 -13.50 -3.77 -0.21
CA ARG A 314 -14.48 -3.03 -1.00
C ARG A 314 -13.97 -2.72 -2.40
N GLN A 315 -12.73 -2.23 -2.53
CA GLN A 315 -12.13 -1.90 -3.83
C GLN A 315 -11.91 -3.13 -4.70
N LEU A 316 -11.53 -4.28 -4.13
CA LEU A 316 -11.41 -5.54 -4.86
C LEU A 316 -12.76 -6.06 -5.39
N HIS A 317 -13.87 -5.74 -4.71
CA HIS A 317 -15.22 -6.08 -5.18
C HIS A 317 -15.80 -5.04 -6.14
N SER A 318 -15.38 -3.78 -6.07
CA SER A 318 -15.85 -2.70 -6.94
C SER A 318 -14.93 -2.43 -8.14
N LEU A 319 -14.10 -3.39 -8.54
CA LEU A 319 -13.19 -3.18 -9.65
C LEU A 319 -13.96 -2.92 -10.94
N PRO A 320 -13.55 -1.92 -11.75
CA PRO A 320 -14.17 -1.66 -13.02
C PRO A 320 -13.77 -2.77 -14.01
N LEU A 321 -14.50 -3.88 -13.98
CA LEU A 321 -14.43 -5.01 -14.92
C LEU A 321 -14.93 -4.62 -16.34
N HIS A 322 -14.76 -3.35 -16.70
CA HIS A 322 -15.28 -2.67 -17.89
C HIS A 322 -14.17 -1.89 -18.61
N ALA A 323 -12.92 -1.97 -18.16
CA ALA A 323 -11.81 -1.45 -18.94
C ALA A 323 -11.72 -2.19 -20.29
N ALA A 324 -11.08 -1.58 -21.28
CA ALA A 324 -11.05 -2.06 -22.67
C ALA A 324 -10.67 -3.55 -22.78
N GLU A 325 -9.71 -4.00 -21.98
CA GLU A 325 -9.22 -5.39 -22.00
C GLU A 325 -10.20 -6.39 -21.39
N PHE A 326 -10.87 -6.01 -20.29
CA PHE A 326 -11.95 -6.81 -19.71
C PHE A 326 -13.16 -6.86 -20.64
N ASN A 327 -13.48 -5.77 -21.35
CA ASN A 327 -14.52 -5.78 -22.38
C ASN A 327 -14.12 -6.67 -23.56
N ALA A 328 -12.87 -6.61 -24.02
CA ALA A 328 -12.37 -7.49 -25.09
C ALA A 328 -12.46 -8.96 -24.68
N LEU A 329 -12.08 -9.30 -23.45
CA LEU A 329 -12.26 -10.66 -22.91
C LEU A 329 -13.74 -11.05 -22.83
N TYR A 330 -14.59 -10.17 -22.29
CA TYR A 330 -16.04 -10.39 -22.22
C TYR A 330 -16.65 -10.65 -23.61
N ASP A 331 -16.27 -9.85 -24.61
CA ASP A 331 -16.71 -10.01 -25.99
C ASP A 331 -16.25 -11.34 -26.59
N ARG A 332 -15.00 -11.76 -26.35
CA ARG A 332 -14.48 -13.06 -26.82
C ARG A 332 -15.22 -14.24 -26.18
N LEU A 333 -15.64 -14.13 -24.92
CA LEU A 333 -16.38 -15.17 -24.21
C LEU A 333 -17.85 -15.27 -24.68
N THR A 334 -18.48 -14.12 -24.94
CA THR A 334 -19.95 -14.05 -25.14
C THR A 334 -20.38 -13.97 -26.60
N ARG A 335 -19.62 -13.33 -27.49
CA ARG A 335 -20.04 -13.13 -28.89
C ARG A 335 -19.86 -14.39 -29.73
N PRO A 336 -20.79 -14.66 -30.68
CA PRO A 336 -20.67 -15.80 -31.58
C PRO A 336 -19.50 -15.61 -32.56
N LEU A 337 -18.83 -16.70 -32.90
CA LEU A 337 -17.85 -16.75 -33.98
C LEU A 337 -18.59 -16.80 -35.32
N LEU A 338 -18.68 -15.66 -36.00
CA LEU A 338 -19.20 -15.58 -37.37
C LEU A 338 -18.03 -15.82 -38.34
N GLN A 339 -17.92 -17.05 -38.86
CA GLN A 339 -17.06 -17.33 -40.00
C GLN A 339 -17.88 -17.11 -41.27
N THR A 340 -17.63 -16.00 -41.96
CA THR A 340 -18.13 -15.79 -43.32
C THR A 340 -17.27 -16.63 -44.26
N ARG A 341 -17.57 -17.93 -44.34
CA ARG A 341 -16.97 -18.80 -45.34
C ARG A 341 -17.73 -18.61 -46.65
N ALA A 342 -17.03 -18.22 -47.71
CA ALA A 342 -17.63 -18.20 -49.04
C ALA A 342 -18.06 -19.63 -49.41
N THR A 343 -19.33 -19.80 -49.80
CA THR A 343 -19.90 -21.09 -50.20
C THR A 343 -19.30 -21.57 -51.53
N THR A 344 -18.83 -20.62 -52.33
CA THR A 344 -18.08 -20.84 -53.56
C THR A 344 -16.61 -20.58 -53.27
N PRO A 345 -15.68 -21.48 -53.67
CA PRO A 345 -14.27 -21.13 -53.71
C PRO A 345 -14.14 -19.84 -54.52
N GLU A 346 -13.40 -18.88 -53.97
CA GLU A 346 -13.00 -17.69 -54.73
C GLU A 346 -12.36 -18.22 -56.00
N ALA A 347 -12.99 -17.94 -57.15
CA ALA A 347 -12.42 -18.30 -58.43
C ALA A 347 -10.98 -17.79 -58.38
N GLU A 348 -10.01 -18.67 -58.65
CA GLU A 348 -8.61 -18.29 -58.82
C GLU A 348 -8.65 -16.97 -59.58
N GLN A 349 -8.21 -15.90 -58.92
CA GLN A 349 -7.90 -14.69 -59.65
C GLN A 349 -6.77 -15.14 -60.56
N THR A 350 -7.10 -15.61 -61.76
CA THR A 350 -6.23 -15.48 -62.91
C THR A 350 -5.79 -14.04 -62.78
N THR A 351 -4.52 -13.86 -62.43
CA THR A 351 -3.86 -12.58 -62.43
C THR A 351 -4.19 -11.98 -63.77
N SER A 352 -5.24 -11.15 -63.82
CA SER A 352 -5.39 -10.20 -64.91
C SER A 352 -4.04 -9.51 -64.93
N PRO A 353 -3.36 -9.47 -66.08
CA PRO A 353 -2.09 -8.78 -66.17
C PRO A 353 -2.31 -7.43 -65.52
N ALA A 354 -1.47 -7.11 -64.53
CA ALA A 354 -1.55 -5.86 -63.79
C ALA A 354 -1.89 -4.78 -64.81
N ASN A 355 -2.99 -4.07 -64.57
CA ASN A 355 -3.38 -2.97 -65.44
C ASN A 355 -2.28 -1.92 -65.27
N THR A 356 -1.22 -2.03 -66.09
CA THR A 356 -0.16 -1.04 -66.23
C THR A 356 -0.67 0.18 -67.01
N GLY A 357 -1.98 0.23 -67.30
CA GLY A 357 -2.64 1.49 -67.50
C GLY A 357 -2.60 2.26 -66.18
N GLN A 358 -1.82 3.32 -66.14
CA GLN A 358 -2.07 4.44 -65.24
C GLN A 358 -3.56 4.78 -65.38
N GLN A 359 -4.39 4.25 -64.47
CA GLN A 359 -5.71 4.80 -64.26
C GLN A 359 -5.44 6.18 -63.68
N GLU A 360 -5.45 7.19 -64.55
CA GLU A 360 -5.62 8.58 -64.16
C GLU A 360 -6.80 8.61 -63.19
N ALA A 361 -6.48 8.86 -61.92
CA ALA A 361 -7.48 9.04 -60.89
C ALA A 361 -8.46 10.08 -61.41
N SER A 362 -9.73 9.70 -61.58
CA SER A 362 -10.75 10.69 -61.88
C SER A 362 -10.70 11.74 -60.76
N PRO A 363 -10.55 13.04 -61.08
CA PRO A 363 -10.44 14.06 -60.05
C PRO A 363 -11.67 13.98 -59.17
N MET A 364 -11.46 13.77 -57.87
CA MET A 364 -12.56 13.81 -56.92
C MET A 364 -13.18 15.22 -56.97
N PRO A 365 -14.51 15.34 -56.92
CA PRO A 365 -15.14 16.66 -56.81
C PRO A 365 -14.57 17.36 -55.57
N ALA A 366 -14.13 18.61 -55.75
CA ALA A 366 -13.55 19.42 -54.69
C ALA A 366 -14.51 19.48 -53.50
N GLY A 367 -14.12 18.86 -52.39
CA GLY A 367 -14.91 18.77 -51.17
C GLY A 367 -14.02 18.54 -49.96
N ASP A 368 -14.54 18.88 -48.79
CA ASP A 368 -13.81 18.79 -47.52
C ASP A 368 -13.46 17.33 -47.21
N CYS A 369 -12.17 17.06 -47.00
CA CYS A 369 -11.69 15.72 -46.69
C CYS A 369 -11.50 15.57 -45.17
N LEU A 370 -12.12 14.55 -44.56
CA LEU A 370 -11.90 14.21 -43.16
C LEU A 370 -10.67 13.29 -43.04
N LEU A 371 -9.60 13.80 -42.44
CA LEU A 371 -8.40 13.02 -42.18
C LEU A 371 -8.42 12.46 -40.76
N VAL A 372 -8.50 11.13 -40.62
CA VAL A 372 -8.47 10.46 -39.32
C VAL A 372 -7.04 10.02 -39.01
N PHE A 373 -6.42 10.67 -38.04
CA PHE A 373 -5.12 10.26 -37.51
C PHE A 373 -5.30 9.25 -36.38
N TRP A 374 -4.55 8.16 -36.42
CA TRP A 374 -4.54 7.15 -35.38
C TRP A 374 -3.12 6.97 -34.81
N GLY A 375 -2.89 7.41 -33.57
CA GLY A 375 -1.62 7.28 -32.85
C GLY A 375 -1.03 8.62 -32.35
N GLU A 376 -0.07 8.58 -31.42
CA GLU A 376 0.58 9.75 -30.80
C GLU A 376 1.73 10.35 -31.64
N ARG A 377 1.57 10.47 -32.96
CA ARG A 377 2.55 11.20 -33.79
C ARG A 377 1.96 12.52 -34.24
N SER A 378 2.61 13.63 -33.88
CA SER A 378 2.34 14.93 -34.48
C SER A 378 2.81 14.89 -35.93
N LEU A 379 1.89 14.96 -36.87
CA LEU A 379 2.19 15.13 -38.28
C LEU A 379 2.15 16.64 -38.59
N GLU A 380 3.26 17.15 -39.14
CA GLU A 380 3.30 18.52 -39.66
C GLU A 380 2.45 18.58 -40.95
N GLU A 381 1.61 19.62 -41.04
CA GLU A 381 0.67 19.83 -42.15
C GLU A 381 1.36 19.84 -43.52
N THR A 382 2.60 20.34 -43.56
CA THR A 382 3.48 20.38 -44.73
C THR A 382 3.86 18.99 -45.28
N ALA A 383 3.86 17.95 -44.45
CA ALA A 383 4.16 16.59 -44.88
C ALA A 383 2.95 15.87 -45.52
N LEU A 384 1.73 16.37 -45.30
CA LEU A 384 0.48 15.77 -45.78
C LEU A 384 0.10 16.26 -47.18
N THR A 385 0.36 17.53 -47.48
CA THR A 385 0.05 18.15 -48.78
C THR A 385 0.56 17.35 -49.99
N PRO A 386 1.84 16.93 -50.05
CA PRO A 386 2.32 16.18 -51.22
C PRO A 386 1.71 14.77 -51.32
N VAL A 387 1.32 14.15 -50.20
CA VAL A 387 0.69 12.82 -50.20
C VAL A 387 -0.77 12.91 -50.67
N LEU A 388 -1.49 13.96 -50.23
CA LEU A 388 -2.86 14.22 -50.64
C LEU A 388 -2.93 14.58 -52.12
N GLN A 389 -2.08 15.48 -52.60
CA GLN A 389 -1.99 15.85 -54.02
C GLN A 389 -1.66 14.65 -54.91
N ARG A 390 -0.67 13.83 -54.51
CA ARG A 390 -0.29 12.66 -55.30
C ARG A 390 -1.42 11.64 -55.47
N ARG A 391 -2.31 11.55 -54.49
CA ARG A 391 -3.33 10.49 -54.43
C ARG A 391 -4.70 10.95 -54.88
N PHE A 392 -4.98 12.24 -54.79
CA PHE A 392 -6.33 12.80 -54.99
C PHE A 392 -6.38 14.02 -55.93
N GLY A 393 -5.23 14.56 -56.36
CA GLY A 393 -5.13 15.75 -57.22
C GLY A 393 -4.63 16.96 -56.46
#